data_AF-A0A934B828-F1
#
_entry.id   AF-A0A934B828-F1
#
_cell.length_a   1.000
_cell.length_b   1.000
_cell.length_c   1.000
_cell.angle_alpha   90.00
_cell.angle_beta   90.00
_cell.angle_gamma   90.00
#
_symmetry.space_group_name_H-M   'P 1'
#
loop_
_entity.id
_entity.type
_entity.pdbx_description
1 polymer ?
#
loop_
_entity_poly.entity_id
_entity_poly.type
_entity_poly.pdbx_seq_one_letter_code
_entity_poly.pdbx_strand_id
1 'polypeptide(L)'
;MDIPLEYIAKTLTGFCVCYFKNTTHNPEAPPHYHITVPISDDSSLLLCIITSQVENKAWYYHKTNQVAGSSLVIVNKDELSFLKKMSIIDCNQPKLIHKSHFGKIVDPDHKFTIVTCNIPKEVKEKIVQAIKESPIVKPFIKKLIKYP
;
A
#
# COMPACT_ATOMS: atom_id res chain seq x y z
N MET A 1 -7.17 -10.40 -24.82
CA MET A 1 -6.71 -9.00 -24.80
C MET A 1 -6.49 -8.63 -23.35
N ASP A 2 -5.25 -8.41 -22.95
CA ASP A 2 -4.96 -7.89 -21.62
C ASP A 2 -5.32 -6.40 -21.58
N ILE A 3 -6.09 -6.01 -20.56
CA ILE A 3 -6.51 -4.63 -20.36
C ILE A 3 -5.26 -3.83 -19.92
N PRO A 4 -4.94 -2.68 -20.55
CA PRO A 4 -3.78 -1.91 -20.13
C PRO A 4 -3.90 -1.45 -18.67
N LEU A 5 -2.77 -1.44 -17.96
CA LEU A 5 -2.73 -1.20 -16.51
C LEU A 5 -3.24 0.19 -16.13
N GLU A 6 -3.16 1.16 -17.02
CA GLU A 6 -3.70 2.51 -16.82
C GLU A 6 -5.23 2.48 -16.73
N TYR A 7 -5.90 1.57 -17.46
CA TYR A 7 -7.35 1.40 -17.36
C TYR A 7 -7.74 0.67 -16.08
N ILE A 8 -6.96 -0.33 -15.68
CA ILE A 8 -7.16 -1.02 -14.40
C ILE A 8 -6.96 -0.05 -13.23
N ALA A 9 -5.96 0.83 -13.29
CA ALA A 9 -5.73 1.86 -12.27
C ALA A 9 -6.94 2.80 -12.08
N LYS A 10 -7.73 3.04 -13.13
CA LYS A 10 -8.97 3.85 -13.04
C LYS A 10 -10.07 3.16 -12.21
N THR A 11 -10.09 1.83 -12.15
CA THR A 11 -11.09 1.08 -11.37
C THR A 11 -10.72 0.97 -9.89
N LEU A 12 -9.48 1.27 -9.51
CA LEU A 12 -8.97 1.23 -8.14
C LEU A 12 -9.35 2.51 -7.37
N THR A 13 -10.63 2.65 -7.01
CA THR A 13 -11.15 3.84 -6.30
C THR A 13 -11.24 3.68 -4.78
N GLY A 14 -11.20 2.44 -4.28
CA GLY A 14 -11.32 2.12 -2.86
C GLY A 14 -10.09 1.41 -2.30
N PHE A 15 -10.30 0.74 -1.17
CA PHE A 15 -9.32 -0.18 -0.61
C PHE A 15 -9.28 -1.47 -1.41
N CYS A 16 -8.14 -1.75 -2.03
CA CYS A 16 -7.87 -2.99 -2.73
C CYS A 16 -6.41 -3.38 -2.51
N VAL A 17 -6.16 -4.68 -2.37
CA VAL A 17 -4.81 -5.23 -2.40
C VAL A 17 -4.49 -5.67 -3.80
N CYS A 18 -3.38 -5.15 -4.31
CA CYS A 18 -2.79 -5.50 -5.59
C CYS A 18 -1.47 -6.26 -5.36
N TYR A 19 -1.15 -7.20 -6.23
CA TYR A 19 0.12 -7.91 -6.24
C TYR A 19 0.84 -7.63 -7.55
N PHE A 20 2.04 -7.04 -7.46
CA PHE A 20 2.87 -6.75 -8.63
C PHE A 20 4.32 -6.47 -8.25
N LYS A 21 5.21 -6.58 -9.23
CA LYS A 21 6.62 -6.22 -9.13
C LYS A 21 6.75 -4.74 -9.50
N ASN A 22 7.27 -3.96 -8.56
CA ASN A 22 7.43 -2.52 -8.74
C ASN A 22 8.85 -2.21 -9.24
N THR A 23 8.97 -1.64 -10.43
CA THR A 23 10.26 -1.32 -11.07
C THR A 23 11.04 -0.21 -10.35
N THR A 24 10.37 0.55 -9.46
CA THR A 24 11.01 1.57 -8.62
C THR A 24 11.64 1.01 -7.34
N HIS A 25 11.48 -0.29 -7.06
CA HIS A 25 12.14 -0.98 -5.96
C HIS A 25 13.42 -1.67 -6.45
N ASN A 26 14.15 -2.31 -5.54
CA ASN A 26 15.31 -3.12 -5.89
C ASN A 26 14.94 -4.14 -7.01
N PRO A 27 15.70 -4.21 -8.12
CA PRO A 27 15.50 -5.19 -9.19
C PRO A 27 15.47 -6.65 -8.73
N GLU A 28 16.14 -6.99 -7.63
CA GLU A 28 16.16 -8.33 -7.06
C GLU A 28 15.00 -8.61 -6.09
N ALA A 29 14.24 -7.57 -5.68
CA ALA A 29 13.13 -7.76 -4.75
C ALA A 29 11.98 -8.56 -5.41
N PRO A 30 11.34 -9.51 -4.74
CA PRO A 30 10.20 -10.21 -5.34
C PRO A 30 9.01 -9.25 -5.57
N PRO A 31 7.99 -9.65 -6.34
CA PRO A 31 6.74 -8.90 -6.37
C PRO A 31 6.12 -8.80 -4.97
N HIS A 32 5.49 -7.66 -4.68
CA HIS A 32 4.95 -7.34 -3.37
C HIS A 32 3.46 -7.03 -3.42
N TYR A 33 2.80 -7.28 -2.31
CA TYR A 33 1.44 -6.79 -2.09
C TYR A 33 1.48 -5.29 -1.80
N HIS A 34 0.55 -4.55 -2.39
CA HIS A 34 0.33 -3.13 -2.15
C HIS A 34 -1.15 -2.91 -1.87
N ILE A 35 -1.49 -2.12 -0.87
CA ILE A 35 -2.87 -1.71 -0.62
C ILE A 35 -3.11 -0.29 -1.14
N THR A 36 -4.17 -0.13 -1.92
CA THR A 36 -4.68 1.19 -2.31
C THR A 36 -5.46 1.79 -1.15
N VAL A 37 -5.29 3.09 -0.94
CA VAL A 37 -6.02 3.87 0.07
C VAL A 37 -6.85 4.93 -0.68
N PRO A 38 -8.17 5.04 -0.41
CA PRO A 38 -9.02 5.99 -1.09
C PRO A 38 -8.60 7.43 -0.77
N ILE A 39 -8.50 8.24 -1.81
CA ILE A 39 -8.15 9.66 -1.73
C ILE A 39 -9.16 10.52 -2.50
N SER A 40 -9.17 11.82 -2.24
CA SER A 40 -10.03 12.80 -2.91
C SER A 40 -9.56 13.15 -4.33
N ASP A 41 -8.30 12.85 -4.67
CA ASP A 41 -7.76 13.00 -6.02
C ASP A 41 -8.04 11.74 -6.87
N ASP A 42 -9.05 11.82 -7.72
CA ASP A 42 -9.45 10.73 -8.63
C ASP A 42 -8.41 10.41 -9.70
N SER A 43 -7.42 11.27 -9.92
CA SER A 43 -6.35 11.07 -10.91
C SER A 43 -5.19 10.23 -10.39
N SER A 44 -5.10 10.02 -9.07
CA SER A 44 -3.98 9.35 -8.42
C SER A 44 -4.40 8.12 -7.61
N LEU A 45 -3.42 7.30 -7.26
CA LEU A 45 -3.51 6.21 -6.31
C LEU A 45 -2.56 6.49 -5.15
N LEU A 46 -3.03 6.24 -3.92
CA LEU A 46 -2.17 6.18 -2.76
C LEU A 46 -1.90 4.72 -2.40
N LEU A 47 -0.65 4.30 -2.46
CA LEU A 47 -0.25 2.90 -2.24
C LEU A 47 0.60 2.76 -0.99
N CYS A 48 0.25 1.83 -0.12
CA CYS A 48 1.12 1.35 0.95
C CYS A 48 1.60 -0.07 0.64
N ILE A 49 2.88 -0.36 0.90
CA ILE A 49 3.43 -1.71 0.71
C ILE A 49 3.02 -2.61 1.87
N ILE A 50 2.67 -3.85 1.57
CA ILE A 50 2.51 -4.92 2.56
C ILE A 50 3.74 -5.84 2.48
N THR A 51 4.43 -6.01 3.60
CA THR A 51 5.64 -6.82 3.67
C THR A 51 5.63 -7.77 4.85
N SER A 52 6.15 -8.97 4.65
CA SER A 52 6.36 -9.93 5.74
C SER A 52 7.65 -9.67 6.54
N GLN A 53 8.42 -8.64 6.19
CA GLN A 53 9.65 -8.27 6.89
C GLN A 53 9.33 -7.44 8.16
N VAL A 54 8.53 -8.02 9.05
CA VAL A 54 7.98 -7.33 10.23
C VAL A 54 9.11 -6.82 11.14
N GLU A 55 10.01 -7.71 11.54
CA GLU A 55 11.11 -7.39 12.46
C GLU A 55 12.07 -6.35 11.87
N ASN A 56 12.46 -6.52 10.60
CA ASN A 56 13.36 -5.57 9.93
C ASN A 56 12.78 -4.15 9.91
N LYS A 57 11.48 -4.02 9.63
CA LYS A 57 10.80 -2.72 9.56
C LYS A 57 10.57 -2.12 10.94
N ALA A 58 10.18 -2.93 11.92
CA ALA A 58 10.08 -2.48 13.31
C ALA A 58 11.44 -1.98 13.83
N TRP A 59 12.51 -2.74 13.59
CA TRP A 59 13.87 -2.37 13.97
C TRP A 59 14.34 -1.09 13.27
N TYR A 60 14.07 -0.95 11.96
CA TYR A 60 14.41 0.26 11.21
C TYR A 60 13.78 1.51 11.83
N TYR A 61 12.49 1.50 12.13
CA TYR A 61 11.83 2.66 12.74
C TYR A 61 12.22 2.84 14.21
N HIS A 62 12.46 1.77 14.97
CA HIS A 62 13.03 1.88 16.31
C HIS A 62 14.37 2.64 16.31
N LYS A 63 15.22 2.44 15.28
CA LYS A 63 16.52 3.12 15.15
C LYS A 63 16.45 4.53 14.56
N THR A 64 15.53 4.78 13.64
CA THR A 64 15.51 6.02 12.85
C THR A 64 14.47 7.04 13.32
N ASN A 65 13.29 6.58 13.73
CA ASN A 65 12.21 7.42 14.23
C ASN A 65 11.21 6.54 15.01
N GLN A 66 11.40 6.45 16.33
CA GLN A 66 10.61 5.55 17.16
C GLN A 66 9.10 5.82 17.09
N VAL A 67 8.70 7.09 16.94
CA VAL A 67 7.29 7.49 16.84
C VAL A 67 6.65 6.96 15.56
N ALA A 68 7.42 6.87 14.47
CA ALA A 68 6.92 6.29 13.21
C ALA A 68 6.60 4.79 13.32
N GLY A 69 7.12 4.09 14.33
CA GLY A 69 6.81 2.68 14.57
C GLY A 69 5.31 2.42 14.78
N SER A 70 4.56 3.37 15.35
CA SER A 70 3.11 3.23 15.55
C SER A 70 2.30 3.21 14.24
N SER A 71 2.90 3.68 13.14
CA SER A 71 2.28 3.68 11.82
C SER A 71 2.58 2.41 11.02
N LEU A 72 3.06 1.35 11.68
CA LEU A 72 3.15 0.01 11.10
C LEU A 72 1.90 -0.78 11.49
N VAL A 73 1.00 -1.01 10.53
CA VAL A 73 -0.21 -1.77 10.79
C VAL A 73 0.08 -3.26 10.62
N ILE A 74 0.12 -3.99 11.74
CA ILE A 74 0.29 -5.46 11.72
C ILE A 74 -0.99 -6.10 11.22
N VAL A 75 -0.85 -7.04 10.28
CA VAL A 75 -1.94 -7.82 9.69
C VAL A 75 -1.55 -9.29 9.57
N ASN A 76 -2.55 -10.17 9.61
CA ASN A 76 -2.35 -11.61 9.47
C ASN A 76 -3.41 -12.25 8.55
N LYS A 77 -3.45 -13.58 8.48
CA LYS A 77 -4.38 -14.34 7.64
C LYS A 77 -5.86 -14.17 8.04
N ASP A 78 -6.14 -13.87 9.31
CA ASP A 78 -7.50 -13.75 9.82
C ASP A 78 -8.09 -12.39 9.42
N GLU A 79 -7.24 -11.37 9.31
CA GLU A 79 -7.59 -10.05 8.78
C GLU A 79 -7.53 -9.99 7.25
N LEU A 80 -6.57 -10.68 6.62
CA LEU A 80 -6.34 -10.70 5.18
C LEU A 80 -5.99 -12.12 4.71
N SER A 81 -7.00 -12.87 4.25
CA SER A 81 -6.91 -14.32 3.99
C SER A 81 -5.86 -14.78 2.96
N PHE A 82 -5.39 -13.89 2.09
CA PHE A 82 -4.32 -14.19 1.13
C PHE A 82 -2.92 -14.21 1.78
N LEU A 83 -2.78 -13.72 3.02
CA LEU A 83 -1.51 -13.73 3.74
C LEU A 83 -1.19 -15.12 4.28
N LYS A 84 0.04 -15.58 4.05
CA LYS A 84 0.55 -16.86 4.57
C LYS A 84 1.22 -16.73 5.95
N LYS A 85 1.56 -15.51 6.35
CA LYS A 85 2.26 -15.19 7.60
C LYS A 85 1.94 -13.77 8.03
N MET A 86 2.22 -13.48 9.30
CA MET A 86 2.15 -12.13 9.83
C MET A 86 2.96 -11.17 8.95
N SER A 87 2.35 -10.04 8.63
CA SER A 87 2.89 -9.01 7.76
C SER A 87 2.58 -7.64 8.35
N ILE A 88 3.17 -6.60 7.77
CA ILE A 88 2.85 -5.22 8.10
C ILE A 88 2.47 -4.46 6.84
N ILE A 89 1.58 -3.50 7.01
CA ILE A 89 1.31 -2.44 6.05
C ILE A 89 2.12 -1.22 6.50
N ASP A 90 3.10 -0.84 5.68
CA ASP A 90 3.95 0.32 5.99
C ASP A 90 3.22 1.62 5.61
N CYS A 91 2.62 2.26 6.61
CA CYS A 91 1.87 3.50 6.43
C CYS A 91 2.74 4.76 6.55
N ASN A 92 4.04 4.62 6.81
CA ASN A 92 4.97 5.76 6.89
C ASN A 92 5.45 6.24 5.52
N GLN A 93 5.46 5.35 4.52
CA GLN A 93 5.96 5.64 3.18
C GLN A 93 4.91 5.38 2.09
N PRO A 94 3.73 6.00 2.17
CA PRO A 94 2.74 5.86 1.12
C PRO A 94 3.25 6.49 -0.19
N LYS A 95 3.06 5.79 -1.30
CA LYS A 95 3.41 6.26 -2.64
C LYS A 95 2.18 6.84 -3.32
N LEU A 96 2.23 8.13 -3.64
CA LEU A 96 1.21 8.79 -4.46
C LEU A 96 1.63 8.66 -5.93
N ILE A 97 0.78 8.05 -6.76
CA ILE A 97 1.10 7.71 -8.14
C ILE A 97 -0.06 8.11 -9.05
N HIS A 98 0.22 8.92 -10.06
CA HIS A 98 -0.80 9.27 -11.05
C HIS A 98 -1.21 8.03 -11.85
N LYS A 99 -2.51 7.80 -12.05
CA LYS A 99 -3.06 6.59 -12.69
C LYS A 99 -2.54 6.39 -14.11
N SER A 100 -2.28 7.46 -14.86
CA SER A 100 -1.68 7.36 -16.21
C SER A 100 -0.22 6.89 -16.21
N HIS A 101 0.45 6.88 -15.06
CA HIS A 101 1.82 6.40 -14.89
C HIS A 101 1.88 5.04 -14.21
N PHE A 102 0.74 4.44 -13.88
CA PHE A 102 0.71 3.18 -13.16
C PHE A 102 1.34 2.03 -13.96
N GLY A 103 1.12 1.96 -15.27
CA GLY A 103 1.79 0.97 -16.13
C GLY A 103 3.32 1.08 -16.14
N LYS A 104 3.88 2.27 -15.88
CA LYS A 104 5.34 2.50 -15.89
C LYS A 104 6.05 1.95 -14.65
N ILE A 105 5.33 1.80 -13.53
CA ILE A 105 5.92 1.28 -12.29
C ILE A 105 5.74 -0.22 -12.16
N VAL A 106 4.87 -0.83 -12.96
CA VAL A 106 4.61 -2.27 -12.94
C VAL A 106 5.56 -2.91 -13.94
N ASP A 107 6.30 -3.90 -13.46
CA ASP A 107 7.21 -4.69 -14.29
C ASP A 107 6.39 -5.49 -15.33
N PRO A 108 6.68 -5.33 -16.64
CA PRO A 108 5.90 -5.97 -17.70
C PRO A 108 6.10 -7.49 -17.77
N ASP A 109 7.21 -8.01 -17.23
CA ASP A 109 7.51 -9.45 -17.21
C ASP A 109 6.81 -10.15 -16.04
N HIS A 110 6.14 -9.40 -15.16
CA HIS A 110 5.43 -9.91 -14.00
C HIS A 110 3.94 -9.60 -14.06
N LYS A 111 3.13 -10.60 -13.76
CA LYS A 111 1.67 -10.46 -13.75
C LYS A 111 1.20 -9.50 -12.64
N PHE A 112 0.43 -8.48 -13.02
CA PHE A 112 -0.38 -7.69 -12.11
C PHE A 112 -1.65 -8.44 -11.71
N THR A 113 -2.02 -8.42 -10.43
CA THR A 113 -3.26 -9.04 -9.94
C THR A 113 -3.94 -8.19 -8.88
N ILE A 114 -5.26 -7.98 -9.00
CA ILE A 114 -6.09 -7.51 -7.88
C ILE A 114 -6.43 -8.73 -7.03
N VAL A 115 -5.92 -8.76 -5.80
CA VAL A 115 -6.02 -9.91 -4.90
C VAL A 115 -7.36 -9.90 -4.17
N THR A 116 -7.76 -8.75 -3.64
CA THR A 116 -9.05 -8.56 -2.98
C THR A 116 -9.35 -7.07 -2.86
N CYS A 117 -10.63 -6.69 -2.93
CA CYS A 117 -11.12 -5.37 -2.51
C CYS A 117 -12.00 -5.45 -1.25
N ASN A 118 -12.23 -6.66 -0.74
CA ASN A 118 -12.97 -6.87 0.50
C ASN A 118 -12.00 -6.78 1.69
N ILE A 119 -11.66 -5.55 2.07
CA ILE A 119 -10.81 -5.28 3.23
C ILE A 119 -11.70 -5.07 4.47
N PRO A 120 -11.43 -5.74 5.61
CA PRO A 120 -12.20 -5.55 6.84
C PRO A 120 -12.21 -4.09 7.30
N LYS A 121 -13.31 -3.68 7.94
CA LYS A 121 -13.50 -2.30 8.38
C LYS A 121 -12.42 -1.88 9.37
N GLU A 122 -12.08 -2.75 10.33
CA GLU A 122 -11.06 -2.45 11.35
C GLU A 122 -9.69 -2.23 10.70
N VAL A 123 -9.35 -3.01 9.67
CA VAL A 123 -8.08 -2.84 8.94
C VAL A 123 -8.04 -1.52 8.19
N LYS A 124 -9.14 -1.12 7.54
CA LYS A 124 -9.24 0.17 6.85
C LYS A 124 -9.04 1.34 7.83
N GLU A 125 -9.70 1.29 8.97
CA GLU A 125 -9.60 2.30 10.03
C GLU A 125 -8.17 2.40 10.58
N LYS A 126 -7.54 1.26 10.90
CA LYS A 126 -6.13 1.20 11.34
C LYS A 126 -5.19 1.84 10.32
N ILE A 127 -5.34 1.55 9.02
CA ILE A 127 -4.52 2.13 7.96
C ILE A 127 -4.69 3.65 7.89
N VAL A 128 -5.93 4.13 7.88
CA VAL A 128 -6.24 5.56 7.77
C VAL A 128 -5.67 6.32 8.96
N GLN A 129 -5.88 5.80 10.17
CA GLN A 129 -5.35 6.38 11.38
C GLN A 129 -3.81 6.39 11.36
N ALA A 130 -3.18 5.27 11.01
CA ALA A 130 -1.72 5.16 10.90
C ALA A 130 -1.12 6.18 9.91
N ILE A 131 -1.72 6.39 8.74
CA ILE A 131 -1.22 7.38 7.78
C ILE A 131 -1.43 8.82 8.30
N LYS A 132 -2.60 9.12 8.91
CA LYS A 132 -2.92 10.45 9.46
C LYS A 132 -2.01 10.81 10.63
N GLU A 133 -1.69 9.86 11.49
CA GLU A 133 -0.88 10.06 12.69
C GLU A 133 0.63 9.95 12.42
N SER A 134 1.05 9.32 11.31
CA SER A 134 2.47 9.15 10.99
C SER A 134 3.23 10.47 11.03
N PRO A 135 4.36 10.57 11.77
CA PRO A 135 5.15 11.79 11.85
C PRO A 135 5.94 12.06 10.55
N ILE A 136 6.01 11.09 9.63
CA ILE A 136 6.83 11.17 8.41
C ILE A 136 5.97 11.49 7.19
N VAL A 137 4.70 11.07 7.18
CA VAL A 137 3.80 11.33 6.05
C VAL A 137 3.56 12.83 5.88
N LYS A 138 3.77 13.32 4.65
CA LYS A 138 3.62 14.74 4.33
C LYS A 138 2.17 15.21 4.58
N PRO A 139 1.96 16.40 5.16
CA PRO A 139 0.62 16.89 5.50
C PRO A 139 -0.37 16.92 4.33
N PHE A 140 0.09 17.22 3.10
CA PHE A 140 -0.80 17.23 1.94
C PHE A 140 -1.33 15.83 1.60
N ILE A 141 -0.54 14.77 1.78
CA ILE A 141 -0.98 13.38 1.55
C ILE A 141 -2.10 13.04 2.55
N LYS A 142 -1.93 13.42 3.83
CA LYS A 142 -2.94 13.18 4.87
C LYS A 142 -4.28 13.84 4.54
N LYS A 143 -4.24 15.07 3.99
CA LYS A 143 -5.43 15.83 3.56
C LYS A 143 -6.15 15.21 2.37
N LEU A 144 -5.47 14.38 1.57
CA LEU A 144 -6.09 13.69 0.44
C LEU A 144 -6.93 12.49 0.87
N ILE A 145 -6.70 11.89 2.05
CA ILE A 145 -7.37 10.64 2.44
C ILE A 145 -8.88 10.86 2.60
N LYS A 146 -9.67 10.09 1.84
CA LYS A 146 -11.13 10.14 1.83
C LYS A 146 -11.68 8.88 2.50
N TYR A 147 -11.65 8.87 3.82
CA TYR A 147 -12.26 7.82 4.63
C TYR A 147 -12.76 8.42 5.95
N PRO A 148 -14.03 8.19 6.30
CA PRO A 148 -14.64 8.71 7.53
C PRO A 148 -13.93 8.15 8.78
#